data_AF-A0A5C6PKT8-F1
#
_entry.id   AF-A0A5C6PKT8-F1
#
_cell.length_a   1.000
_cell.length_b   1.000
_cell.length_c   1.000
_cell.angle_alpha   90.00
_cell.angle_beta   90.00
_cell.angle_gamma   90.00
#
_symmetry.space_group_name_H-M   'P 1'
#
loop_
_entity.id
_entity.type
_entity.pdbx_description
1 polymer ?
#
loop_
_entity_poly.entity_id
_entity_poly.type
_entity_poly.pdbx_seq_one_letter_code
_entity_poly.pdbx_strand_id
1 'polypeptide(L)'
;MPLRGNRFGAFLCRQAGRPLWMWLVMLSALLMGNAGACPALCTCSGTTVDCHGLGLRTMPRNIPRNAERLELNGNNLTRITKSDFAGLKYIRVLQLMENQITVIERGAFDDMKELERLRLNRNQLQQLPELLFQKNPALSRL
;
A
#
# COMPACT_ATOMS: atom_id res chain seq x y z
N MET A 1 -64.44 -10.19 -47.92
CA MET A 1 -64.38 -11.66 -47.78
C MET A 1 -62.93 -12.09 -48.03
N PRO A 2 -62.44 -13.20 -47.47
CA PRO A 2 -62.05 -13.46 -46.06
C PRO A 2 -60.50 -13.67 -45.97
N LEU A 3 -59.79 -14.11 -44.92
CA LEU A 3 -60.00 -14.54 -43.51
C LEU A 3 -59.10 -13.63 -42.61
N ARG A 4 -59.11 -13.55 -41.26
CA ARG A 4 -59.32 -14.43 -40.09
C ARG A 4 -58.17 -15.41 -39.77
N GLY A 5 -57.34 -15.10 -38.77
CA GLY A 5 -56.29 -16.00 -38.26
C GLY A 5 -55.56 -15.48 -37.01
N ASN A 6 -55.91 -16.01 -35.83
CA ASN A 6 -55.25 -15.73 -34.54
C ASN A 6 -53.83 -16.36 -34.48
N ARG A 7 -52.93 -15.77 -33.65
CA ARG A 7 -52.49 -16.39 -32.38
C ARG A 7 -51.53 -15.50 -31.56
N PHE A 8 -51.69 -15.57 -30.24
CA PHE A 8 -50.76 -15.02 -29.26
C PHE A 8 -49.40 -15.70 -29.36
N GLY A 9 -48.33 -14.91 -29.49
CA GLY A 9 -46.94 -15.36 -29.35
C GLY A 9 -46.33 -14.78 -28.08
N ALA A 10 -46.49 -15.46 -26.95
CA ALA A 10 -45.83 -15.06 -25.71
C ALA A 10 -44.31 -15.28 -25.85
N PHE A 11 -43.54 -14.20 -26.01
CA PHE A 11 -42.08 -14.26 -25.92
C PHE A 11 -41.65 -14.46 -24.47
N LEU A 12 -41.63 -15.73 -24.07
CA LEU A 12 -40.99 -16.20 -22.85
C LEU A 12 -39.57 -15.64 -22.75
N CYS A 13 -39.30 -14.92 -21.66
CA CYS A 13 -37.96 -14.49 -21.31
C CYS A 13 -37.10 -15.73 -21.02
N ARG A 14 -36.41 -16.26 -22.04
CA ARG A 14 -35.46 -17.35 -21.88
C ARG A 14 -34.38 -16.88 -20.91
N GLN A 15 -34.30 -17.54 -19.76
CA GLN A 15 -33.17 -17.40 -18.85
C GLN A 15 -31.90 -17.75 -19.61
N ALA A 16 -31.09 -16.73 -19.92
CA ALA A 16 -29.80 -16.92 -20.58
C ALA A 16 -28.87 -17.64 -19.59
N GLY A 17 -28.69 -18.95 -19.80
CA GLY A 17 -27.73 -19.75 -19.04
C GLY A 17 -26.36 -19.09 -19.11
N ARG A 18 -25.80 -18.77 -17.93
CA ARG A 18 -24.52 -18.05 -17.79
C ARG A 18 -23.45 -18.76 -18.63
N PRO A 19 -22.94 -18.15 -19.72
CA PRO A 19 -22.13 -18.87 -20.69
C PRO A 19 -20.78 -19.30 -20.10
N LEU A 20 -20.31 -20.47 -20.52
CA LEU A 20 -19.28 -21.26 -19.81
C LEU A 20 -17.94 -20.52 -19.60
N TRP A 21 -17.58 -19.60 -20.51
CA TRP A 21 -16.38 -18.76 -20.41
C TRP A 21 -16.36 -17.88 -19.16
N MET A 22 -17.51 -17.51 -18.59
CA MET A 22 -17.54 -16.78 -17.32
C MET A 22 -17.02 -17.62 -16.16
N TRP A 23 -17.19 -18.94 -16.19
CA TRP A 23 -16.55 -19.83 -15.21
C TRP A 23 -15.04 -19.91 -15.40
N LEU A 24 -14.55 -19.87 -16.65
CA LEU A 24 -13.11 -19.80 -16.93
C LEU A 24 -12.50 -18.47 -16.44
N VAL A 25 -13.20 -17.33 -16.62
CA VAL A 25 -12.76 -16.02 -16.10
C VAL A 25 -12.74 -15.99 -14.57
N MET A 26 -13.76 -16.57 -13.91
CA MET A 26 -13.79 -16.69 -12.44
C MET A 26 -12.71 -17.67 -11.92
N LEU A 27 -12.41 -18.73 -12.67
CA LEU A 27 -11.34 -19.68 -12.33
C LEU A 27 -9.95 -19.06 -12.54
N SER A 28 -9.74 -18.24 -13.57
CA SER A 28 -8.48 -17.50 -13.75
C SER A 28 -8.29 -16.40 -12.71
N ALA A 29 -9.39 -15.77 -12.24
CA ALA A 29 -9.32 -14.80 -11.14
C ALA A 29 -8.83 -15.43 -9.83
N LEU A 30 -9.14 -16.72 -9.59
CA LEU A 30 -8.60 -17.49 -8.45
C LEU A 30 -7.10 -17.84 -8.58
N LEU A 31 -6.55 -17.80 -9.80
CA LEU A 31 -5.11 -17.99 -10.06
C LEU A 31 -4.31 -16.68 -9.98
N MET A 32 -4.98 -15.53 -10.03
CA MET A 32 -4.34 -14.26 -9.67
C MET A 32 -4.23 -14.21 -8.14
N GLY A 33 -3.12 -14.76 -7.64
CA GLY A 33 -2.79 -14.75 -6.22
C GLY A 33 -2.96 -13.36 -5.63
N ASN A 34 -3.50 -13.28 -4.42
CA ASN A 34 -3.95 -12.04 -3.78
C ASN A 34 -2.75 -11.14 -3.43
N ALA A 35 -2.19 -10.48 -4.46
CA ALA A 35 -1.06 -9.59 -4.37
C ALA A 35 -1.44 -8.44 -3.44
N GLY A 36 -0.81 -8.39 -2.26
CA GLY A 36 -0.99 -7.30 -1.31
C GLY A 36 -0.77 -5.98 -2.04
N ALA A 37 -1.81 -5.14 -2.06
CA ALA A 37 -1.86 -3.98 -2.94
C ALA A 37 -0.59 -3.13 -2.78
N CYS A 38 0.19 -3.01 -3.86
CA CYS A 38 1.38 -2.16 -3.89
C CYS A 38 0.95 -0.70 -4.15
N PRO A 39 1.63 0.31 -3.58
CA PRO A 39 1.37 1.70 -3.92
C PRO A 39 1.62 1.95 -5.41
N ALA A 40 0.73 2.68 -6.08
CA ALA A 40 0.72 2.81 -7.56
C ALA A 40 1.97 3.45 -8.19
N LEU A 41 2.82 4.11 -7.40
CA LEU A 41 4.09 4.70 -7.84
C LEU A 41 5.31 3.85 -7.47
N CYS A 42 5.15 2.86 -6.60
CA CYS A 42 6.24 2.09 -6.02
C CYS A 42 6.33 0.67 -6.61
N THR A 43 7.50 0.05 -6.48
CA THR A 43 7.71 -1.35 -6.87
C THR A 43 7.73 -2.22 -5.61
N CYS A 44 6.96 -3.31 -5.59
CA CYS A 44 6.95 -4.25 -4.47
C CYS A 44 7.57 -5.59 -4.88
N SER A 45 8.48 -6.11 -4.07
CA SER A 45 9.12 -7.42 -4.25
C SER A 45 9.20 -8.15 -2.91
N GLY A 46 8.45 -9.24 -2.77
CA GLY A 46 8.26 -9.91 -1.49
C GLY A 46 7.68 -8.97 -0.42
N THR A 47 8.43 -8.78 0.67
CA THR A 47 8.11 -7.85 1.78
C THR A 47 8.83 -6.49 1.65
N THR A 48 9.51 -6.23 0.53
CA THR A 48 10.18 -4.95 0.24
C THR A 48 9.30 -4.05 -0.62
N VAL A 49 9.18 -2.80 -0.21
CA VAL A 49 8.47 -1.74 -0.93
C VAL A 49 9.48 -0.66 -1.31
N ASP A 50 9.73 -0.51 -2.61
CA ASP A 50 10.68 0.45 -3.17
C ASP A 50 9.95 1.64 -3.80
N CYS A 51 10.18 2.81 -3.20
CA CYS A 51 9.64 4.10 -3.61
C CYS A 51 10.77 5.14 -3.84
N HIS A 52 12.00 4.68 -4.14
CA HIS A 52 13.19 5.53 -4.27
C HIS A 52 13.10 6.54 -5.43
N GLY A 53 13.47 7.79 -5.19
CA GLY A 53 13.74 8.77 -6.27
C GLY A 53 12.50 9.26 -7.04
N LEU A 54 11.30 8.98 -6.55
CA LEU A 54 10.03 9.27 -7.22
C LEU A 54 9.55 10.72 -7.02
N GLY A 55 10.34 11.56 -6.33
CA GLY A 55 10.01 12.95 -6.03
C GLY A 55 8.82 13.15 -5.07
N LEU A 56 8.43 12.11 -4.32
CA LEU A 56 7.25 12.08 -3.45
C LEU A 56 7.29 13.23 -2.44
N ARG A 57 6.21 14.03 -2.39
CA ARG A 57 6.03 15.10 -1.39
C ARG A 57 5.24 14.65 -0.14
N THR A 58 4.57 13.51 -0.24
CA THR A 58 3.73 12.90 0.79
C THR A 58 3.96 11.41 0.80
N MET A 59 3.74 10.76 1.94
CA MET A 59 3.90 9.31 2.07
C MET A 59 2.95 8.55 1.12
N PRO A 60 3.43 7.47 0.47
CA PRO A 60 2.62 6.70 -0.46
C PRO A 60 1.51 5.95 0.29
N ARG A 61 0.29 5.99 -0.24
CA ARG A 61 -0.85 5.26 0.34
C ARG A 61 -0.80 3.78 -0.03
N ASN A 62 -1.48 2.97 0.78
CA ASN A 62 -1.60 1.51 0.58
C ASN A 62 -0.26 0.78 0.61
N ILE A 63 0.63 1.11 1.55
CA ILE A 63 1.80 0.29 1.84
C ILE A 63 1.31 -1.07 2.42
N PRO A 64 1.76 -2.23 1.89
CA PRO A 64 1.42 -3.54 2.43
C PRO A 64 1.73 -3.65 3.93
N ARG A 65 0.76 -4.11 4.72
CA ARG A 65 0.92 -4.22 6.19
C ARG A 65 1.97 -5.23 6.63
N ASN A 66 2.33 -6.17 5.75
CA ASN A 66 3.37 -7.17 5.92
C ASN A 66 4.74 -6.73 5.35
N ALA A 67 4.90 -5.47 4.97
CA ALA A 67 6.20 -4.95 4.53
C ALA A 67 7.21 -4.98 5.70
N GLU A 68 8.43 -5.44 5.41
CA GLU A 68 9.56 -5.46 6.34
C GLU A 68 10.60 -4.39 6.00
N ARG A 69 10.63 -3.94 4.73
CA ARG A 69 11.55 -2.94 4.22
C ARG A 69 10.79 -1.90 3.41
N LEU A 70 11.01 -0.62 3.74
CA LEU A 70 10.45 0.52 3.03
C LEU A 70 11.58 1.48 2.63
N GLU A 71 11.78 1.62 1.32
CA GLU A 71 12.79 2.49 0.71
C GLU A 71 12.13 3.77 0.19
N LEU A 72 12.37 4.90 0.84
CA LEU A 72 11.80 6.21 0.51
C LEU A 72 12.91 7.27 0.24
N ASN A 73 14.14 6.82 -0.02
CA ASN A 73 15.27 7.72 -0.24
C ASN A 73 15.11 8.59 -1.50
N GLY A 74 15.75 9.77 -1.52
CA GLY A 74 15.79 10.64 -2.71
C GLY A 74 14.43 11.23 -3.08
N ASN A 75 13.58 11.48 -2.09
CA ASN A 75 12.24 12.04 -2.27
C ASN A 75 12.16 13.48 -1.70
N ASN A 76 10.98 14.09 -1.78
CA ASN A 76 10.72 15.46 -1.32
C ASN A 76 9.81 15.48 -0.07
N LEU A 77 9.91 14.47 0.79
CA LEU A 77 9.12 14.38 2.01
C LEU A 77 9.58 15.48 2.99
N THR A 78 8.65 16.26 3.53
CA THR A 78 8.96 17.40 4.42
C THR A 78 8.61 17.15 5.89
N ARG A 79 7.69 16.22 6.17
CA ARG A 79 7.17 15.91 7.50
C ARG A 79 6.84 14.42 7.61
N ILE A 80 6.97 13.87 8.80
CA ILE A 80 6.46 12.54 9.17
C ILE A 80 5.39 12.73 10.25
N THR A 81 4.24 12.09 10.07
CA THR A 81 3.10 12.06 11.01
C THR A 81 2.88 10.68 11.60
N LYS A 82 2.12 10.58 12.69
CA LYS A 82 1.73 9.30 13.30
C LYS A 82 0.85 8.44 12.39
N SER A 83 0.08 9.06 11.51
CA SER A 83 -0.74 8.35 10.53
C SER A 83 0.05 7.67 9.41
N ASP A 84 1.25 8.15 9.07
CA ASP A 84 1.99 7.72 7.88
C ASP A 84 2.46 6.26 7.96
N PHE A 85 2.82 5.79 9.16
CA PHE A 85 3.28 4.42 9.42
C PHE A 85 2.30 3.59 10.25
N ALA A 86 1.06 4.08 10.40
CA ALA A 86 0.03 3.43 11.22
C ALA A 86 -0.25 1.98 10.75
N GLY A 87 -0.07 1.02 11.66
CA GLY A 87 -0.27 -0.40 11.40
C GLY A 87 0.85 -1.12 10.64
N LEU A 88 1.97 -0.46 10.28
CA LEU A 88 3.12 -1.09 9.62
C LEU A 88 4.04 -1.83 10.61
N LYS A 89 3.47 -2.75 11.38
CA LYS A 89 4.09 -3.33 12.59
C LYS A 89 5.36 -4.15 12.33
N TYR A 90 5.54 -4.64 11.11
CA TYR A 90 6.62 -5.55 10.72
C TYR A 90 7.81 -4.87 10.05
N ILE A 91 7.79 -3.53 9.89
CA ILE A 91 8.91 -2.79 9.31
C ILE A 91 10.15 -2.94 10.21
N ARG A 92 11.20 -3.55 9.65
CA ARG A 92 12.53 -3.69 10.24
C ARG A 92 13.51 -2.65 9.73
N VAL A 93 13.33 -2.22 8.47
CA VAL A 93 14.22 -1.26 7.81
C VAL A 93 13.42 -0.15 7.14
N LEU A 94 13.65 1.08 7.59
CA LEU A 94 13.04 2.28 7.04
C LEU A 94 14.14 3.24 6.57
N GLN A 95 14.23 3.47 5.26
CA GLN A 95 15.20 4.39 4.69
C GLN A 95 14.50 5.65 4.17
N LEU A 96 14.88 6.80 4.74
CA LEU A 96 14.32 8.13 4.48
C LEU A 96 15.45 9.13 4.19
N MET A 97 16.60 8.64 3.71
CA MET A 97 17.75 9.47 3.38
C MET A 97 17.43 10.43 2.24
N GLU A 98 18.14 11.56 2.16
CA GLU A 98 18.03 12.47 1.01
C GLU A 98 16.58 12.92 0.75
N ASN A 99 15.98 13.41 1.82
CA ASN A 99 14.66 14.03 1.83
C ASN A 99 14.75 15.44 2.44
N GLN A 100 13.61 16.11 2.61
CA GLN A 100 13.53 17.48 3.12
C GLN A 100 12.84 17.51 4.49
N ILE A 101 12.96 16.43 5.27
CA ILE A 101 12.17 16.25 6.50
C ILE A 101 12.69 17.23 7.55
N THR A 102 11.79 18.11 8.01
CA THR A 102 12.06 19.13 9.04
C THR A 102 11.48 18.74 10.39
N VAL A 103 10.37 17.99 10.39
CA VAL A 103 9.62 17.60 11.60
C VAL A 103 9.20 16.14 11.52
N ILE A 104 9.43 15.41 12.61
CA ILE A 104 8.85 14.09 12.88
C ILE A 104 7.89 14.26 14.06
N GLU A 105 6.65 13.79 13.92
CA GLU A 105 5.66 13.84 14.98
C GLU A 105 6.00 12.88 16.13
N ARG A 106 5.64 13.25 17.37
CA ARG A 106 5.80 12.36 18.53
C ARG A 106 4.98 11.08 18.34
N GLY A 107 5.62 9.93 18.47
CA GLY A 107 4.99 8.63 18.28
C GLY A 107 4.79 8.23 16.81
N ALA A 108 5.44 8.92 15.86
CA ALA A 108 5.46 8.54 14.44
C ALA A 108 5.90 7.09 14.19
N PHE A 109 6.68 6.52 15.10
CA PHE A 109 7.25 5.19 14.99
C PHE A 109 6.66 4.18 16.00
N ASP A 110 5.65 4.56 16.79
CA ASP A 110 5.12 3.76 17.92
C ASP A 110 4.70 2.32 17.56
N ASP A 111 4.18 2.13 16.35
CA ASP A 111 3.67 0.84 15.88
C ASP A 111 4.78 -0.10 15.36
N MET A 112 5.94 0.44 14.96
CA MET A 112 7.04 -0.30 14.32
C MET A 112 7.97 -0.94 15.36
N LYS A 113 7.44 -1.89 16.14
CA LYS A 113 8.17 -2.53 17.25
C LYS A 113 9.40 -3.32 16.79
N GLU A 114 9.33 -3.86 15.57
CA GLU A 114 10.39 -4.63 14.91
C GLU A 114 11.45 -3.74 14.23
N LEU A 115 11.37 -2.41 14.32
CA LEU A 115 12.27 -1.49 13.62
C LEU A 115 13.71 -1.63 14.13
N GLU A 116 14.57 -2.30 13.36
CA GLU A 116 15.99 -2.50 13.65
C GLU A 116 16.84 -1.31 13.19
N ARG A 117 16.48 -0.75 12.02
CA ARG A 117 17.30 0.21 11.27
C ARG A 117 16.46 1.33 10.70
N LEU A 118 16.73 2.54 11.15
CA LEU A 118 16.22 3.78 10.60
C LEU A 118 17.38 4.53 9.92
N ARG A 119 17.12 5.26 8.83
CA ARG A 119 18.10 6.14 8.19
C ARG A 119 17.47 7.48 7.84
N LEU A 120 17.87 8.52 8.58
CA LEU A 120 17.36 9.89 8.44
C LEU A 120 18.43 10.90 7.98
N ASN A 121 19.65 10.45 7.70
CA ASN A 121 20.75 11.31 7.24
C ASN A 121 20.44 12.02 5.90
N ARG A 122 21.00 13.23 5.70
CA ARG A 122 20.66 14.13 4.59
C ARG A 122 19.17 14.53 4.60
N ASN A 123 18.71 15.03 5.74
CA ASN A 123 17.41 15.71 5.93
C ASN A 123 17.64 17.09 6.60
N GLN A 124 16.55 17.83 6.86
CA GLN A 124 16.55 19.17 7.45
C GLN A 124 16.07 19.17 8.92
N LEU A 125 16.26 18.05 9.62
CA LEU A 125 15.86 17.86 11.02
C LEU A 125 16.72 18.73 11.94
N GLN A 126 16.10 19.65 12.65
CA GLN A 126 16.78 20.44 13.69
C GLN A 126 16.83 19.72 15.04
N GLN A 127 15.78 18.94 15.35
CA GLN A 127 15.64 18.19 16.59
C GLN A 127 14.73 16.98 16.38
N LEU A 128 14.89 15.95 17.22
CA LEU A 128 13.96 14.82 17.32
C LEU A 128 13.10 15.01 18.58
N PRO A 129 11.79 14.69 18.54
CA PRO A 129 10.97 14.66 19.75
C PRO A 129 11.56 13.78 20.86
N GLU A 130 11.40 14.20 22.11
CA GLU A 130 11.69 13.35 23.26
C GLU A 130 10.89 12.04 23.19
N LEU A 131 11.52 10.95 23.61
CA LEU A 131 10.94 9.60 23.65
C LEU A 131 10.48 9.05 22.29
N LEU A 132 10.91 9.64 21.16
CA LEU A 132 10.54 9.21 19.80
C LEU A 132 10.74 7.71 19.54
N PHE A 133 11.77 7.11 20.13
CA PHE A 133 12.12 5.69 19.98
C PHE A 133 11.72 4.80 21.17
N GLN A 134 10.96 5.32 22.14
CA GLN A 134 10.61 4.59 23.38
C GLN A 134 9.83 3.28 23.12
N LYS A 135 9.19 3.16 21.95
CA LYS A 135 8.41 1.99 21.53
C LYS A 135 9.10 1.09 20.50
N ASN A 136 10.37 1.37 20.16
CA ASN A 136 11.15 0.65 19.17
C ASN A 136 12.34 -0.09 19.83
N PRO A 137 12.09 -1.13 20.66
CA PRO A 137 13.14 -1.79 21.43
C PRO A 137 14.16 -2.55 20.57
N ALA A 138 13.82 -2.88 19.32
CA ALA A 138 14.72 -3.49 18.35
C ALA A 138 15.70 -2.50 17.69
N LEU A 139 15.51 -1.19 17.86
CA LEU A 139 16.25 -0.17 17.13
C LEU A 139 17.72 -0.17 17.55
N SER A 140 18.58 -0.57 16.61
CA SER A 140 20.02 -0.73 16.84
C SER A 140 20.88 0.20 15.97
N ARG A 141 20.31 0.80 14.91
CA ARG A 141 21.01 1.73 14.01
C ARG A 141 20.10 2.88 13.56
N LEU A 142 20.65 4.09 13.54
CA LEU A 142 20.02 5.36 13.18
C LEU A 142 20.88 6.11 12.13
#